data_AF-A0A9E9LZK0-F1
#
_entry.id   AF-A0A9E9LZK0-F1
#
_cell.length_a   1.000
_cell.length_b   1.000
_cell.length_c   1.000
_cell.angle_alpha   90.00
_cell.angle_beta   90.00
_cell.angle_gamma   90.00
#
_symmetry.space_group_name_H-M   'P 1'
#
loop_
_entity.id
_entity.type
_entity.pdbx_description
1 polymer ?
#
loop_
_entity_poly.entity_id
_entity_poly.type
_entity_poly.pdbx_seq_one_letter_code
_entity_poly.pdbx_strand_id
1 'polypeptide(L)'
;MARAISLSVYDPDTQAVLKEIAELRKKQEDVQANIIALAQQDRAQAIEAVNKGETPLWRSIKAKLLDVTKKRDEAVERTKTATLEFTNQSLIVSSALIVSAIIFGILVSAWLIRAITRPLEYAVSIAKTTAAGDLSSDIQVTSSDETGQLMQALKDMTENLQRTVSEVRAGAQLIASASTQIAAGNADLASRTEAQAGSVQQTASTMEQITSNVRMNAENAREANDLAVAASSVAIRGGVLRWLQPKYGAWRSVLPGLPVRSRT
;
A
#
# COMPACT_ATOMS: atom_id res chain seq x y z
N MET A 1 -7.63 54.99 75.46
CA MET A 1 -8.95 54.55 74.96
C MET A 1 -9.37 55.26 73.68
N ALA A 2 -9.37 56.60 73.61
CA ALA A 2 -9.76 57.34 72.40
C ALA A 2 -9.07 56.85 71.10
N ARG A 3 -7.76 56.57 71.16
CA ARG A 3 -6.99 56.04 70.02
C ARG A 3 -7.38 54.61 69.59
N ALA A 4 -7.83 53.76 70.52
CA ALA A 4 -8.28 52.40 70.22
C ALA A 4 -9.69 52.39 69.60
N ILE A 5 -10.56 53.32 70.05
CA ILE A 5 -11.90 53.52 69.50
C ILE A 5 -11.84 54.11 68.08
N SER A 6 -10.85 54.98 67.80
CA SER A 6 -10.64 55.54 66.45
C SER A 6 -10.02 54.56 65.46
N LEU A 7 -9.21 53.60 65.94
CA LEU A 7 -8.61 52.55 65.10
C LEU A 7 -9.57 51.39 64.80
N SER A 8 -10.67 51.26 65.54
CA SER A 8 -11.70 50.21 65.36
C SER A 8 -12.88 50.66 64.49
N VAL A 9 -12.75 51.75 63.72
CA VAL A 9 -13.81 52.31 62.86
C VAL A 9 -14.33 51.32 61.81
N TYR A 10 -13.52 50.34 61.40
CA TYR A 10 -13.90 49.30 60.43
C TYR A 10 -14.49 48.03 61.07
N ASP A 11 -14.69 48.01 62.39
CA ASP A 11 -15.22 46.87 63.16
C ASP A 11 -16.26 47.38 64.19
N PRO A 12 -17.54 47.50 63.77
CA PRO A 12 -18.60 48.13 64.57
C PRO A 12 -18.82 47.46 65.93
N ASP A 13 -18.67 46.13 65.98
CA ASP A 13 -18.83 45.34 67.20
C ASP A 13 -17.70 45.61 68.19
N THR A 14 -16.45 45.62 67.74
CA THR A 14 -15.31 45.98 68.58
C THR A 14 -15.37 47.43 69.04
N GLN A 15 -15.86 48.34 68.19
CA GLN A 15 -16.02 49.75 68.54
C GLN A 15 -17.08 49.96 69.64
N ALA A 16 -18.21 49.24 69.58
CA ALA A 16 -19.26 49.29 70.60
C ALA A 16 -18.74 48.82 71.96
N VAL A 17 -18.04 47.68 72.00
CA VAL A 17 -17.48 47.15 73.26
C VAL A 17 -16.40 48.07 73.84
N LEU A 18 -15.56 48.69 73.00
CA LEU A 18 -14.55 49.65 73.47
C LEU A 18 -15.15 50.93 74.05
N LYS A 19 -16.30 51.39 73.54
CA LYS A 19 -17.05 52.52 74.13
C LYS A 19 -17.62 52.13 75.50
N GLU A 20 -18.22 50.95 75.62
CA GLU A 20 -18.73 50.46 76.90
C GLU A 20 -17.61 50.26 77.95
N ILE A 21 -16.43 49.77 77.53
CA ILE A 21 -15.28 49.68 78.43
C ILE A 21 -14.77 51.07 78.83
N ALA A 22 -14.83 52.07 77.93
CA ALA A 22 -14.47 53.44 78.27
C ALA A 22 -15.42 54.05 79.32
N GLU A 23 -16.73 53.76 79.24
CA GLU A 23 -17.70 54.16 80.27
C GLU A 23 -17.48 53.44 81.60
N LEU A 24 -17.21 52.13 81.56
CA LEU A 24 -16.90 51.35 82.77
C LEU A 24 -15.59 51.83 83.43
N ARG A 25 -14.58 52.21 82.63
CA ARG A 25 -13.36 52.83 83.15
C ARG A 25 -13.61 54.17 83.81
N LYS A 26 -14.47 55.01 83.23
CA LYS A 26 -14.84 56.29 83.85
C LYS A 26 -15.52 56.07 85.22
N LYS A 27 -16.48 55.14 85.28
CA LYS A 27 -17.10 54.73 86.56
C LYS A 27 -16.09 54.14 87.54
N GLN A 28 -15.09 53.40 87.05
CA GLN A 28 -14.00 52.88 87.86
C GLN A 28 -13.11 54.01 88.40
N GLU A 29 -12.77 55.02 87.60
CA GLU A 29 -12.01 56.20 88.02
C GLU A 29 -12.74 56.97 89.13
N ASP A 30 -14.07 57.13 89.00
CA ASP A 30 -14.90 57.78 90.03
C ASP A 30 -14.89 56.99 91.35
N VAL A 31 -15.00 55.65 91.28
CA VAL A 31 -14.95 54.76 92.45
C VAL A 31 -13.54 54.74 93.07
N GLN A 32 -12.49 54.74 92.26
CA GLN A 32 -11.09 54.81 92.72
C GLN A 32 -10.80 56.14 93.42
N ALA A 33 -11.27 57.27 92.90
CA ALA A 33 -11.14 58.57 93.55
C ALA A 33 -11.79 58.57 94.95
N ASN A 34 -12.98 57.97 95.07
CA ASN A 34 -13.66 57.81 96.36
C ASN A 34 -12.91 56.87 97.31
N ILE A 35 -12.35 55.75 96.81
CA ILE A 35 -11.55 54.83 97.60
C ILE A 35 -10.27 55.50 98.11
N ILE A 36 -9.59 56.29 97.29
CA ILE A 36 -8.37 57.02 97.66
C ILE A 36 -8.67 58.06 98.75
N ALA A 37 -9.80 58.77 98.64
CA ALA A 37 -10.26 59.70 99.67
C ALA A 37 -10.60 58.99 100.99
N LEU A 38 -11.33 57.86 100.92
CA LEU A 38 -11.66 57.04 102.10
C LEU A 38 -10.42 56.40 102.72
N ALA A 39 -9.42 55.99 101.93
CA ALA A 39 -8.19 55.39 102.43
C ALA A 39 -7.33 56.33 103.30
N GLN A 40 -7.52 57.65 103.15
CA GLN A 40 -6.88 58.67 104.00
C GLN A 40 -7.58 58.88 105.35
N GLN A 41 -8.86 58.47 105.48
CA GLN A 41 -9.68 58.65 106.69
C GLN A 41 -9.96 57.33 107.44
N ASP A 42 -10.42 56.28 106.73
CA ASP A 42 -10.80 54.98 107.29
C ASP A 42 -10.47 53.83 106.33
N ARG A 43 -9.48 53.03 106.72
CA ARG A 43 -9.02 51.88 105.93
C ARG A 43 -10.08 50.77 105.82
N ALA A 44 -10.96 50.59 106.80
CA ALA A 44 -11.98 49.55 106.76
C ALA A 44 -13.06 49.88 105.72
N GLN A 45 -13.51 51.14 105.67
CA GLN A 45 -14.47 51.62 104.67
C GLN A 45 -13.86 51.63 103.26
N ALA A 46 -12.57 51.94 103.12
CA ALA A 46 -11.88 51.87 101.85
C ALA A 46 -11.84 50.42 101.29
N ILE A 47 -11.58 49.42 102.14
CA ILE A 47 -11.59 48.00 101.73
C ILE A 47 -13.00 47.56 101.30
N GLU A 48 -14.05 48.02 102.00
CA GLU A 48 -15.43 47.74 101.63
C GLU A 48 -15.80 48.35 100.27
N ALA A 49 -15.38 49.60 100.01
CA ALA A 49 -15.59 50.28 98.75
C ALA A 49 -14.84 49.60 97.57
N VAL A 50 -13.64 49.06 97.80
CA VAL A 50 -12.91 48.23 96.83
C VAL A 50 -13.68 46.94 96.51
N ASN A 51 -14.18 46.26 97.54
CA ASN A 51 -14.88 44.98 97.38
C ASN A 51 -16.26 45.13 96.72
N LYS A 52 -17.03 46.16 97.10
CA LYS A 52 -18.39 46.38 96.58
C LYS A 52 -18.44 47.19 95.28
N GLY A 53 -17.48 48.09 95.05
CA GLY A 53 -17.46 48.97 93.89
C GLY A 53 -16.46 48.55 92.82
N GLU A 54 -15.17 48.53 93.17
CA GLU A 54 -14.09 48.38 92.19
C GLU A 54 -13.96 46.95 91.65
N THR A 55 -14.05 45.95 92.53
CA THR A 55 -13.92 44.51 92.16
C THR A 55 -14.94 44.06 91.08
N PRO A 56 -16.25 44.36 91.19
CA PRO A 56 -17.21 43.98 90.13
C PRO A 56 -17.02 44.79 88.83
N LEU A 57 -16.61 46.06 88.91
CA LEU A 57 -16.26 46.88 87.73
C LEU A 57 -15.07 46.28 86.97
N TRP A 58 -14.01 45.90 87.68
CA TRP A 58 -12.85 45.25 87.09
C TRP A 58 -13.18 43.91 86.42
N ARG A 59 -14.01 43.08 87.07
CA ARG A 59 -14.50 41.82 86.47
C ARG A 59 -15.29 42.07 85.18
N SER A 60 -16.13 43.11 85.16
CA SER A 60 -16.94 43.47 83.99
C SER A 60 -16.09 43.97 82.82
N ILE A 61 -15.10 44.82 83.10
CA ILE A 61 -14.12 45.29 82.10
C ILE A 61 -13.31 44.12 81.53
N LYS A 62 -12.81 43.24 82.41
CA LYS A 62 -12.06 42.04 82.00
C LYS A 62 -12.92 41.10 81.15
N ALA A 63 -14.17 40.86 81.53
CA ALA A 63 -15.09 40.02 80.78
C ALA A 63 -15.35 40.56 79.36
N LYS A 64 -15.58 41.87 79.22
CA LYS A 64 -15.78 42.51 77.91
C LYS A 64 -14.51 42.49 77.04
N LEU A 65 -13.34 42.67 77.63
CA LEU A 65 -12.06 42.55 76.90
C LEU A 65 -11.84 41.12 76.38
N LEU A 66 -12.14 40.11 77.19
CA LEU A 66 -12.05 38.71 76.79
C LEU A 66 -13.05 38.34 75.68
N ASP A 67 -14.27 38.90 75.70
CA ASP A 67 -15.27 38.69 74.65
C ASP A 67 -14.78 39.20 73.28
N VAL A 68 -14.13 40.38 73.25
CA VAL A 68 -13.54 40.93 72.02
C VAL A 68 -12.42 40.06 71.48
N THR A 69 -11.51 39.61 72.35
CA THR A 69 -10.41 38.71 71.94
C THR A 69 -10.96 37.39 71.40
N LYS A 70 -11.93 36.78 72.09
CA LYS A 70 -12.54 35.52 71.67
C LYS A 70 -13.26 35.63 70.33
N LYS A 71 -14.07 36.68 70.13
CA LYS A 71 -14.76 36.92 68.85
C LYS A 71 -13.79 37.14 67.70
N ARG A 72 -12.66 37.81 67.95
CA ARG A 72 -11.61 37.97 66.94
C ARG A 72 -10.90 36.66 66.63
N ASP A 73 -10.58 35.85 67.63
CA ASP A 73 -9.99 34.53 67.42
C ASP A 73 -10.94 33.63 66.61
N GLU A 74 -12.24 33.63 66.94
CA GLU A 74 -13.28 32.91 66.19
C GLU A 74 -13.42 33.43 64.74
N ALA A 75 -13.34 34.74 64.52
CA ALA A 75 -13.39 35.34 63.19
C ALA A 75 -12.14 35.00 62.36
N VAL A 76 -10.95 35.01 62.97
CA VAL A 76 -9.69 34.62 62.32
C VAL A 76 -9.72 33.14 61.93
N GLU A 77 -10.22 32.25 62.80
CA GLU A 77 -10.35 30.81 62.49
C GLU A 77 -11.41 30.53 61.41
N ARG A 78 -12.54 31.25 61.40
CA ARG A 78 -13.51 31.20 60.28
C ARG A 78 -12.90 31.67 58.96
N THR A 79 -12.04 32.69 58.99
CA THR A 79 -11.38 33.21 57.80
C THR A 79 -10.33 32.22 57.28
N LYS A 80 -9.55 31.59 58.16
CA LYS A 80 -8.60 30.53 57.78
C LYS A 80 -9.30 29.34 57.12
N THR A 81 -10.36 28.83 57.74
CA THR A 81 -11.11 27.67 57.23
C THR A 81 -11.76 27.97 55.89
N ALA A 82 -12.42 29.13 55.74
CA ALA A 82 -12.99 29.56 54.46
C ALA A 82 -11.94 29.72 53.34
N THR A 83 -10.74 30.22 53.66
CA THR A 83 -9.65 30.38 52.68
C THR A 83 -9.07 29.03 52.25
N LEU A 84 -8.94 28.08 53.18
CA LEU A 84 -8.45 26.73 52.89
C LEU A 84 -9.47 25.93 52.04
N GLU A 85 -10.76 26.06 52.33
CA GLU A 85 -11.82 25.43 51.55
C GLU A 85 -11.87 25.97 50.11
N PHE A 86 -11.77 27.29 49.93
CA PHE A 86 -11.74 27.90 48.60
C PHE A 86 -10.50 27.50 47.80
N THR A 87 -9.34 27.41 48.46
CA THR A 87 -8.08 26.97 47.83
C THR A 87 -8.17 25.50 47.41
N ASN A 88 -8.69 24.62 48.27
CA ASN A 88 -8.87 23.21 47.95
C ASN A 88 -9.89 22.98 46.82
N GLN A 89 -11.02 23.69 46.84
CA GLN A 89 -12.00 23.61 45.76
C GLN A 89 -11.41 24.07 44.42
N SER A 90 -10.66 25.18 44.42
CA SER A 90 -9.98 25.68 43.22
C SER A 90 -8.91 24.70 42.69
N LEU A 91 -8.18 24.03 43.59
CA LEU A 91 -7.20 23.00 43.22
C LEU A 91 -7.88 21.73 42.66
N ILE A 92 -9.01 21.31 43.23
CA ILE A 92 -9.76 20.15 42.72
C ILE A 92 -10.35 20.46 41.34
N VAL A 93 -10.93 21.64 41.14
CA VAL A 93 -11.50 22.02 39.83
C VAL A 93 -10.40 22.16 38.77
N SER A 94 -9.28 22.81 39.09
CA SER A 94 -8.17 22.95 38.12
C SER A 94 -7.51 21.61 37.78
N SER A 95 -7.27 20.74 38.77
CA SER A 95 -6.75 19.39 38.51
C SER A 95 -7.73 18.53 37.73
N ALA A 96 -9.03 18.60 38.02
CA ALA A 96 -10.06 17.90 37.25
C ALA A 96 -10.11 18.35 35.78
N LEU A 97 -9.95 19.65 35.51
CA LEU A 97 -9.89 20.18 34.15
C LEU A 97 -8.65 19.67 33.39
N ILE A 98 -7.48 19.64 34.04
CA ILE A 98 -6.26 19.10 33.43
C ILE A 98 -6.43 17.61 33.10
N VAL A 99 -6.94 16.82 34.04
CA VAL A 99 -7.18 15.38 33.84
C VAL A 99 -8.19 15.17 32.71
N SER A 100 -9.28 15.94 32.68
CA SER A 100 -10.28 15.89 31.60
C SER A 100 -9.67 16.22 30.24
N ALA A 101 -8.84 17.28 30.16
CA ALA A 101 -8.16 17.66 28.92
C ALA A 101 -7.20 16.56 28.43
N ILE A 102 -6.47 15.90 29.33
CA ILE A 102 -5.60 14.77 28.98
C ILE A 102 -6.41 13.59 28.46
N ILE A 103 -7.49 13.21 29.15
CA ILE A 103 -8.38 12.12 28.72
C ILE A 103 -8.97 12.43 27.34
N PHE A 104 -9.45 13.66 27.14
CA PHE A 104 -9.97 14.10 25.85
C PHE A 104 -8.92 14.03 24.75
N GLY A 105 -7.68 14.47 25.03
CA GLY A 105 -6.57 14.36 24.10
C GLY A 105 -6.25 12.91 23.70
N ILE A 106 -6.25 11.99 24.67
CA ILE A 106 -6.05 10.55 24.41
C ILE A 106 -7.19 9.99 23.55
N LEU A 107 -8.43 10.35 23.84
CA LEU A 107 -9.60 9.89 23.07
C LEU A 107 -9.57 10.37 21.62
N VAL A 108 -9.29 11.66 21.41
CA VAL A 108 -9.17 12.23 20.05
C VAL A 108 -8.00 11.63 19.31
N SER A 109 -6.84 11.46 19.96
CA SER A 109 -5.68 10.81 19.36
C SER A 109 -5.98 9.36 18.96
N ALA A 110 -6.61 8.58 19.85
CA ALA A 110 -6.99 7.20 19.56
C ALA A 110 -8.06 7.10 18.45
N TRP A 111 -8.93 8.10 18.32
CA TRP A 111 -9.89 8.21 17.23
C TRP A 111 -9.20 8.53 15.90
N LEU A 112 -8.31 9.53 15.85
CA LEU A 112 -7.54 9.89 14.66
C LEU A 112 -6.66 8.75 14.15
N ILE A 113 -5.99 8.02 15.06
CA ILE A 113 -5.17 6.86 14.68
C ILE A 113 -6.01 5.79 13.99
N ARG A 114 -7.23 5.54 14.49
CA ARG A 114 -8.14 4.55 13.89
C ARG A 114 -8.77 5.04 12.58
N ALA A 115 -9.11 6.32 12.51
CA ALA A 115 -9.80 6.91 11.36
C ALA A 115 -8.85 7.22 10.19
N ILE A 116 -7.58 7.54 10.46
CA ILE A 116 -6.65 8.06 9.44
C ILE A 116 -5.37 7.22 9.36
N THR A 117 -4.62 7.12 10.47
CA THR A 117 -3.28 6.52 10.44
C THR A 117 -3.31 5.04 10.03
N ARG A 118 -4.21 4.24 10.62
CA ARG A 118 -4.33 2.82 10.31
C ARG A 118 -4.72 2.54 8.85
N PRO A 119 -5.77 3.17 8.28
CA PRO A 119 -6.08 3.02 6.85
C PRO A 119 -4.91 3.43 5.94
N LEU A 120 -4.19 4.51 6.26
CA LEU A 120 -3.03 4.94 5.47
C LEU A 120 -1.86 3.96 5.53
N GLU A 121 -1.54 3.41 6.70
CA GLU A 121 -0.51 2.36 6.84
C GLU A 121 -0.87 1.12 6.02
N TYR A 122 -2.14 0.73 6.01
CA TYR A 122 -2.64 -0.38 5.20
C TYR A 122 -2.59 -0.07 3.70
N ALA A 123 -2.96 1.15 3.28
CA ALA A 123 -2.81 1.60 1.90
C ALA A 123 -1.35 1.51 1.43
N VAL A 124 -0.40 1.94 2.27
CA VAL A 124 1.04 1.85 1.99
C VAL A 124 1.51 0.40 1.88
N SER A 125 1.01 -0.51 2.72
CA SER A 125 1.39 -1.92 2.64
C SER A 125 0.88 -2.56 1.33
N ILE A 126 -0.36 -2.28 0.94
CA ILE A 126 -0.93 -2.71 -0.35
C ILE A 126 -0.10 -2.18 -1.52
N ALA A 127 0.26 -0.90 -1.50
CA ALA A 127 1.06 -0.30 -2.55
C ALA A 127 2.45 -0.98 -2.66
N LYS A 128 3.08 -1.31 -1.52
CA LYS A 128 4.35 -2.07 -1.50
C LYS A 128 4.20 -3.48 -2.05
N THR A 129 3.14 -4.20 -1.67
CA THR A 129 2.84 -5.55 -2.17
C THR A 129 2.59 -5.54 -3.68
N THR A 130 1.81 -4.56 -4.15
CA THR A 130 1.54 -4.33 -5.58
C THR A 130 2.83 -4.00 -6.34
N ALA A 131 3.69 -3.14 -5.77
CA ALA A 131 4.99 -2.81 -6.35
C ALA A 131 5.96 -4.01 -6.40
N ALA A 132 5.81 -4.97 -5.47
CA ALA A 132 6.53 -6.24 -5.50
C ALA A 132 5.96 -7.26 -6.50
N GLY A 133 4.86 -6.92 -7.20
CA GLY A 133 4.21 -7.78 -8.18
C GLY A 133 3.24 -8.80 -7.60
N ASP A 134 2.97 -8.74 -6.28
CA ASP A 134 1.93 -9.54 -5.66
C ASP A 134 0.60 -8.79 -5.75
N LEU A 135 -0.29 -9.31 -6.60
CA LEU A 135 -1.62 -8.77 -6.87
C LEU A 135 -2.73 -9.65 -6.25
N SER A 136 -2.37 -10.54 -5.31
CA SER A 136 -3.31 -11.48 -4.69
C SER A 136 -4.02 -10.93 -3.45
N SER A 137 -3.66 -9.72 -3.03
CA SER A 137 -4.19 -9.07 -1.83
C SER A 137 -5.66 -8.68 -1.97
N ASP A 138 -6.50 -9.17 -1.05
CA ASP A 138 -7.89 -8.72 -0.91
C ASP A 138 -7.92 -7.35 -0.21
N ILE A 139 -8.33 -6.33 -0.95
CA ILE A 139 -8.41 -4.95 -0.47
C ILE A 139 -9.85 -4.67 -0.04
N GLN A 140 -10.05 -4.54 1.28
CA GLN A 140 -11.35 -4.22 1.86
C GLN A 140 -11.50 -2.72 2.09
N VAL A 141 -12.59 -2.16 1.57
CA VAL A 141 -12.95 -0.75 1.76
C VAL A 141 -14.02 -0.66 2.83
N THR A 142 -13.67 -0.14 4.00
CA THR A 142 -14.57 -0.11 5.17
C THR A 142 -15.09 1.28 5.51
N SER A 143 -14.62 2.32 4.81
CA SER A 143 -15.03 3.72 5.02
C SER A 143 -15.47 4.35 3.70
N SER A 144 -16.26 5.42 3.80
CA SER A 144 -16.73 6.25 2.68
C SER A 144 -16.13 7.66 2.68
N ASP A 145 -15.19 7.93 3.57
CA ASP A 145 -14.40 9.17 3.60
C ASP A 145 -13.25 9.15 2.57
N GLU A 146 -12.36 10.14 2.62
CA GLU A 146 -11.20 10.26 1.75
C GLU A 146 -10.24 9.07 1.83
N THR A 147 -10.10 8.46 3.02
CA THR A 147 -9.29 7.24 3.19
C THR A 147 -9.97 6.04 2.54
N GLY A 148 -11.31 5.96 2.64
CA GLY A 148 -12.12 4.97 1.92
C GLY A 148 -12.00 5.10 0.41
N GLN A 149 -12.06 6.31 -0.12
CA GLN A 149 -11.88 6.59 -1.54
C GLN A 149 -10.47 6.22 -2.03
N LEU A 150 -9.44 6.52 -1.24
CA LEU A 150 -8.06 6.10 -1.53
C LEU A 150 -7.96 4.56 -1.60
N MET A 151 -8.54 3.87 -0.62
CA MET A 151 -8.56 2.41 -0.58
C MET A 151 -9.30 1.81 -1.77
N GLN A 152 -10.42 2.40 -2.19
CA GLN A 152 -11.15 2.00 -3.39
C GLN A 152 -10.30 2.20 -4.66
N ALA A 153 -9.63 3.34 -4.80
CA ALA A 153 -8.76 3.60 -5.94
C ALA A 153 -7.59 2.60 -6.02
N LEU A 154 -7.00 2.24 -4.87
CA LEU A 154 -5.97 1.20 -4.80
C LEU A 154 -6.52 -0.18 -5.22
N LYS A 155 -7.73 -0.52 -4.79
CA LYS A 155 -8.41 -1.74 -5.21
C LYS A 155 -8.59 -1.81 -6.73
N ASP A 156 -9.17 -0.76 -7.30
CA ASP A 156 -9.41 -0.69 -8.75
C ASP A 156 -8.10 -0.75 -9.54
N MET A 157 -7.02 -0.14 -9.02
CA MET A 157 -5.68 -0.23 -9.62
C MET A 157 -5.15 -1.66 -9.61
N THR A 158 -5.21 -2.36 -8.47
CA THR A 158 -4.72 -3.73 -8.34
C THR A 158 -5.51 -4.70 -9.22
N GLU A 159 -6.84 -4.58 -9.28
CA GLU A 159 -7.70 -5.38 -10.15
C GLU A 159 -7.37 -5.17 -11.64
N ASN A 160 -7.15 -3.92 -12.06
CA ASN A 160 -6.77 -3.61 -13.44
C ASN A 160 -5.39 -4.15 -13.82
N LEU A 161 -4.42 -4.07 -12.90
CA LEU A 161 -3.10 -4.67 -13.09
C LEU A 161 -3.21 -6.20 -13.20
N GLN A 162 -4.00 -6.83 -12.35
CA GLN A 162 -4.20 -8.29 -12.37
C GLN A 162 -4.81 -8.74 -13.71
N ARG A 163 -5.81 -8.00 -14.21
CA ARG A 163 -6.41 -8.25 -15.52
C ARG A 163 -5.38 -8.11 -16.65
N THR A 164 -4.62 -7.02 -16.66
CA THR A 164 -3.58 -6.77 -17.68
C THR A 164 -2.54 -7.89 -17.70
N VAL A 165 -2.04 -8.30 -16.53
CA VAL A 165 -1.06 -9.39 -16.41
C VAL A 165 -1.65 -10.72 -16.89
N SER A 166 -2.92 -10.98 -16.59
CA SER A 166 -3.62 -12.19 -17.04
C SER A 166 -3.79 -12.23 -18.55
N GLU A 167 -4.15 -11.11 -19.18
CA GLU A 167 -4.27 -10.97 -20.63
C GLU A 167 -2.91 -11.18 -21.31
N VAL A 168 -1.84 -10.58 -20.79
CA VAL A 168 -0.46 -10.78 -21.29
C VAL A 168 -0.04 -12.24 -21.20
N ARG A 169 -0.33 -12.91 -20.07
CA ARG A 169 -0.02 -14.34 -19.89
C ARG A 169 -0.78 -15.23 -20.87
N ALA A 170 -2.07 -14.96 -21.08
CA ALA A 170 -2.88 -15.68 -22.06
C ALA A 170 -2.34 -15.47 -23.48
N GLY A 171 -2.00 -14.23 -23.85
CA GLY A 171 -1.37 -13.91 -25.12
C GLY A 171 -0.04 -14.65 -25.34
N ALA A 172 0.81 -14.71 -24.32
CA ALA A 172 2.06 -15.46 -24.37
C ALA A 172 1.84 -16.96 -24.59
N GLN A 173 0.81 -17.56 -23.96
CA GLN A 173 0.46 -18.96 -24.16
C GLN A 173 -0.04 -19.24 -25.59
N LEU A 174 -0.82 -18.32 -26.17
CA LEU A 174 -1.26 -18.40 -27.56
C LEU A 174 -0.07 -18.32 -28.52
N ILE A 175 0.85 -17.38 -28.30
CA ILE A 175 2.08 -17.26 -29.10
C ILE A 175 2.92 -18.54 -29.01
N ALA A 176 3.15 -19.06 -27.80
CA ALA A 176 3.90 -20.29 -27.60
C ALA A 176 3.29 -21.47 -28.37
N SER A 177 1.96 -21.62 -28.31
CA SER A 177 1.22 -22.66 -29.04
C SER A 177 1.35 -22.50 -30.55
N ALA A 178 1.19 -21.28 -31.07
CA ALA A 178 1.34 -20.96 -32.49
C ALA A 178 2.78 -21.22 -32.97
N SER A 179 3.79 -20.87 -32.17
CA SER A 179 5.20 -21.16 -32.48
C SER A 179 5.46 -22.67 -32.57
N THR A 180 4.86 -23.48 -31.70
CA THR A 180 4.97 -24.95 -31.81
C THR A 180 4.34 -25.48 -33.09
N GLN A 181 3.19 -24.94 -33.50
CA GLN A 181 2.54 -25.31 -34.77
C GLN A 181 3.39 -24.92 -35.99
N ILE A 182 3.98 -23.71 -35.98
CA ILE A 182 4.89 -23.26 -37.04
C ILE A 182 6.12 -24.17 -37.12
N ALA A 183 6.72 -24.52 -35.98
CA ALA A 183 7.87 -25.42 -35.95
C ALA A 183 7.55 -26.79 -36.56
N ALA A 184 6.39 -27.36 -36.23
CA ALA A 184 5.91 -28.60 -36.84
C ALA A 184 5.68 -28.45 -38.36
N GLY A 185 5.06 -27.36 -38.79
CA GLY A 185 4.84 -27.06 -40.22
C GLY A 185 6.14 -26.89 -41.01
N ASN A 186 7.15 -26.24 -40.41
CA ASN A 186 8.47 -26.09 -41.02
C ASN A 186 9.18 -27.45 -41.15
N ALA A 187 9.04 -28.34 -40.17
CA ALA A 187 9.60 -29.69 -40.24
C ALA A 187 8.97 -30.51 -41.37
N ASP A 188 7.64 -30.44 -41.54
CA ASP A 188 6.93 -31.09 -42.66
C ASP A 188 7.39 -30.52 -44.01
N LEU A 189 7.47 -29.20 -44.13
CA LEU A 189 7.93 -28.53 -45.35
C LEU A 189 9.37 -28.90 -45.70
N ALA A 190 10.26 -28.97 -44.70
CA ALA A 190 11.64 -29.40 -44.89
C ALA A 190 11.68 -30.84 -45.43
N SER A 191 10.94 -31.77 -44.82
CA SER A 191 10.86 -33.17 -45.28
C SER A 191 10.35 -33.28 -46.73
N ARG A 192 9.32 -32.50 -47.09
CA ARG A 192 8.80 -32.45 -48.46
C ARG A 192 9.81 -31.86 -49.45
N THR A 193 10.58 -30.86 -49.02
CA THR A 193 11.63 -30.25 -49.85
C THR A 193 12.77 -31.24 -50.09
N GLU A 194 13.17 -32.02 -49.08
CA GLU A 194 14.14 -33.11 -49.22
C GLU A 194 13.66 -34.20 -50.20
N ALA A 195 12.40 -34.64 -50.08
CA ALA A 195 11.81 -35.61 -50.99
C ALA A 195 11.73 -35.08 -52.44
N GLN A 196 11.39 -33.80 -52.60
CA GLN A 196 11.36 -33.15 -53.91
C GLN A 196 12.75 -33.04 -54.53
N ALA A 197 13.76 -32.65 -53.75
CA ALA A 197 15.15 -32.61 -54.20
C ALA A 197 15.62 -33.98 -54.69
N GLY A 198 15.28 -35.06 -53.96
CA GLY A 198 15.54 -36.44 -54.39
C GLY A 198 14.88 -36.80 -55.72
N SER A 199 13.62 -36.40 -55.91
CA SER A 199 12.88 -36.63 -57.18
C SER A 199 13.51 -35.88 -58.36
N VAL A 200 13.98 -34.65 -58.13
CA VAL A 200 14.70 -33.86 -59.14
C VAL A 200 16.03 -34.52 -59.49
N GLN A 201 16.77 -35.01 -58.49
CA GLN A 201 18.02 -35.73 -58.72
C GLN A 201 17.81 -37.02 -59.53
N GLN A 202 16.75 -37.77 -59.23
CA GLN A 202 16.37 -38.94 -60.03
C GLN A 202 15.98 -38.57 -61.46
N THR A 203 15.27 -37.45 -61.66
CA THR A 203 14.91 -36.94 -62.99
C THR A 203 16.15 -36.54 -63.78
N ALA A 204 17.10 -35.85 -63.15
CA ALA A 204 18.36 -35.45 -63.77
C ALA A 204 19.17 -36.69 -64.21
N SER A 205 19.31 -37.69 -63.34
CA SER A 205 19.98 -38.96 -63.68
C SER A 205 19.27 -39.70 -64.82
N THR A 206 17.93 -39.69 -64.83
CA THR A 206 17.14 -40.27 -65.93
C THR A 206 17.39 -39.50 -67.24
N MET A 207 17.50 -38.17 -67.20
CA MET A 207 17.82 -37.35 -68.36
C MET A 207 19.24 -37.59 -68.88
N GLU A 208 20.23 -37.83 -68.00
CA GLU A 208 21.57 -38.26 -68.40
C GLU A 208 21.53 -39.61 -69.13
N GLN A 209 20.77 -40.58 -68.61
CA GLN A 209 20.59 -41.88 -69.24
C GLN A 209 19.87 -41.76 -70.60
N ILE A 210 18.81 -40.94 -70.70
CA ILE A 210 18.12 -40.65 -71.96
C ILE A 210 19.08 -40.01 -72.96
N THR A 211 19.86 -39.02 -72.54
CA THR A 211 20.84 -38.33 -73.40
C THR A 211 21.90 -39.31 -73.91
N SER A 212 22.39 -40.20 -73.05
CA SER A 212 23.31 -41.28 -73.44
C SER A 212 22.68 -42.21 -74.48
N ASN A 213 21.43 -42.65 -74.27
CA ASN A 213 20.70 -43.49 -75.21
C ASN A 213 20.45 -42.78 -76.55
N VAL A 214 20.12 -41.49 -76.54
CA VAL A 214 19.95 -40.68 -77.77
C VAL A 214 21.28 -40.59 -78.52
N ARG A 215 22.40 -40.38 -77.81
CA ARG A 215 23.74 -40.38 -78.42
C ARG A 215 24.08 -41.73 -79.04
N MET A 216 23.82 -42.83 -78.33
CA MET A 216 24.01 -44.19 -78.88
C MET A 216 23.12 -44.42 -80.11
N ASN A 217 21.85 -44.02 -80.09
CA ASN A 217 20.96 -44.15 -81.24
C ASN A 217 21.44 -43.34 -82.45
N ALA A 218 21.96 -42.12 -82.23
CA ALA A 218 22.51 -41.29 -83.30
C ALA A 218 23.77 -41.93 -83.92
N GLU A 219 24.64 -42.52 -83.10
CA GLU A 219 25.82 -43.24 -83.58
C GLU A 219 25.42 -44.49 -84.37
N ASN A 220 24.50 -45.30 -83.84
CA ASN A 220 23.95 -46.47 -84.54
C ASN A 220 23.32 -46.08 -85.89
N ALA A 221 22.61 -44.95 -85.95
CA ALA A 221 22.01 -44.45 -87.19
C ALA A 221 23.07 -44.00 -88.21
N ARG A 222 24.17 -43.39 -87.75
CA ARG A 222 25.33 -43.05 -88.60
C ARG A 222 26.01 -44.32 -89.12
N GLU A 223 26.29 -45.27 -88.25
CA GLU A 223 26.89 -46.55 -88.62
C GLU A 223 26.02 -47.30 -89.64
N ALA A 224 24.70 -47.34 -89.43
CA ALA A 224 23.75 -47.91 -90.38
C ALA A 224 23.75 -47.17 -91.73
N ASN A 225 23.84 -45.84 -91.73
CA ASN A 225 23.96 -45.04 -92.94
C ASN A 225 25.26 -45.34 -93.68
N ASP A 226 26.39 -45.42 -92.99
CA ASP A 226 27.70 -45.74 -93.58
C ASP A 226 27.69 -47.15 -94.19
N LEU A 227 27.08 -48.11 -93.50
CA LEU A 227 26.88 -49.47 -94.01
C LEU A 227 26.00 -49.48 -95.27
N ALA A 228 24.92 -48.69 -95.29
CA ALA A 228 24.04 -48.56 -96.46
C ALA A 228 24.75 -47.90 -97.66
N VAL A 229 25.57 -46.86 -97.43
CA VAL A 229 26.41 -46.23 -98.46
C VAL A 229 27.44 -47.22 -99.00
N ALA A 230 28.11 -47.98 -98.12
CA ALA A 230 29.05 -49.03 -98.52
C ALA A 230 28.36 -50.10 -99.38
N ALA A 231 27.22 -50.62 -98.95
CA ALA A 231 26.43 -51.59 -99.72
C ALA A 231 25.97 -51.04 -101.08
N SER A 232 25.51 -49.79 -101.13
CA SER A 232 25.17 -49.09 -102.37
C SER A 232 26.37 -48.96 -103.31
N SER A 233 27.54 -48.59 -102.78
CA SER A 233 28.77 -48.49 -103.59
C SER A 233 29.20 -49.84 -104.19
N VAL A 234 29.06 -50.94 -103.42
CA VAL A 234 29.29 -52.30 -103.91
C VAL A 234 28.28 -52.66 -104.98
N ALA A 235 27.01 -52.31 -104.80
CA ALA A 235 25.97 -52.52 -105.81
C ALA A 235 26.24 -51.74 -107.11
N ILE A 236 26.72 -50.48 -107.02
CA ILE A 236 27.11 -49.68 -108.19
C ILE A 236 28.31 -50.31 -108.90
N ARG A 237 29.36 -50.71 -108.17
CA ARG A 237 30.52 -51.42 -108.77
C ARG A 237 30.10 -52.74 -109.42
N GLY A 238 29.22 -53.50 -108.77
CA GLY A 238 28.60 -54.70 -109.34
C GLY A 238 27.76 -54.41 -110.58
N GLY A 239 27.03 -53.28 -110.60
CA GLY A 239 26.29 -52.80 -111.77
C GLY A 239 27.21 -52.41 -112.94
N VAL A 240 28.33 -51.74 -112.68
CA VAL A 240 29.36 -51.43 -113.70
C VAL A 240 30.01 -52.71 -114.24
N LEU A 241 30.30 -53.70 -113.38
CA LEU A 241 30.76 -55.02 -113.82
C LEU A 241 29.70 -55.73 -114.66
N ARG A 242 28.41 -55.56 -114.34
CA ARG A 242 27.29 -56.08 -115.15
C ARG A 242 27.17 -55.39 -116.51
N TRP A 243 27.50 -54.11 -116.61
CA TRP A 243 27.56 -53.38 -117.89
C TRP A 243 28.78 -53.74 -118.75
N LEU A 244 29.87 -54.23 -118.15
CA LEU A 244 31.06 -54.70 -118.86
C LEU A 244 30.99 -56.18 -119.28
N GLN A 245 29.85 -56.84 -119.08
CA GLN A 245 29.66 -58.20 -119.58
C GLN A 245 29.31 -58.15 -121.09
N PRO A 246 30.14 -58.71 -121.99
CA PRO A 246 29.79 -58.76 -123.41
C PRO A 246 28.55 -59.63 -123.61
N LYS A 247 27.55 -59.10 -124.33
CA LYS A 247 26.36 -59.83 -124.77
C LYS A 247 26.76 -61.02 -125.65
N TYR A 248 27.00 -62.18 -125.05
CA TYR A 248 27.02 -63.46 -125.74
C TYR A 248 25.90 -64.34 -125.19
N GLY A 249 25.08 -64.89 -126.08
CA GLY A 249 24.27 -66.07 -125.78
C GLY A 249 22.75 -65.89 -125.80
N ALA A 250 22.18 -65.41 -126.91
CA ALA A 250 20.84 -65.83 -127.32
C ALA A 250 21.00 -66.98 -128.32
N TRP A 251 20.73 -68.24 -127.94
CA TRP A 251 20.23 -69.28 -128.85
C TRP A 251 19.68 -70.51 -128.09
N ARG A 252 18.39 -70.78 -128.37
CA ARG A 252 17.71 -72.08 -128.49
C ARG A 252 17.35 -72.90 -127.24
N SER A 253 16.06 -72.84 -126.94
CA SER A 253 15.22 -73.94 -126.48
C SER A 253 14.94 -74.94 -127.63
N VAL A 254 15.27 -76.21 -127.42
CA VAL A 254 14.50 -77.38 -127.90
C VAL A 254 14.65 -78.48 -126.83
N LEU A 255 13.63 -78.64 -126.00
CA LEU A 255 13.29 -79.88 -125.27
C LEU A 255 12.32 -80.68 -126.18
N PRO A 256 12.00 -81.99 -125.97
CA PRO A 256 11.97 -82.67 -124.67
C PRO A 256 12.32 -84.18 -124.67
N GLY A 257 12.51 -84.74 -123.47
CA GLY A 257 12.57 -86.18 -123.25
C GLY A 257 12.98 -86.60 -121.84
N LEU A 258 12.03 -86.50 -120.90
CA LEU A 258 11.69 -87.37 -119.74
C LEU A 258 12.72 -88.43 -119.23
N PRO A 259 12.56 -89.00 -118.00
CA PRO A 259 12.36 -88.38 -116.69
C PRO A 259 13.12 -89.12 -115.53
N VAL A 260 13.00 -88.57 -114.30
CA VAL A 260 12.93 -89.26 -112.98
C VAL A 260 14.21 -89.72 -112.23
N ARG A 261 14.16 -89.43 -110.91
CA ARG A 261 14.80 -90.03 -109.70
C ARG A 261 16.21 -89.56 -109.36
N SER A 262 16.60 -89.33 -108.09
CA SER A 262 15.95 -89.33 -106.76
C SER A 262 16.99 -88.92 -105.71
N ARG A 263 16.51 -88.43 -104.55
CA ARG A 263 17.03 -88.60 -103.16
C ARG A 263 18.54 -88.39 -102.95
N THR A 264 19.00 -87.50 -102.07
CA THR A 264 18.69 -87.28 -100.64
C THR A 264 19.23 -85.92 -100.24
#